data_AF-A0A975VHR9-F1
#
_entry.id   AF-A0A975VHR9-F1
#
_cell.length_a   1.000
_cell.length_b   1.000
_cell.length_c   1.000
_cell.angle_alpha   90.00
_cell.angle_beta   90.00
_cell.angle_gamma   90.00
#
_symmetry.space_group_name_H-M   'P 1'
#
loop_
_entity.id
_entity.type
_entity.pdbx_description
1 polymer ?
#
loop_
_entity_poly.entity_id
_entity_poly.type
_entity_poly.pdbx_seq_one_letter_code
_entity_poly.pdbx_strand_id
1 'polypeptide(L)' 'MKRTLSLFAAAAVAVAIAGCSEQPQTIGNTGYKADAASFQGTGKPYAAPGWKQGDKTSWEQHLKTRTQNGQNDYTKVN' A
#
# COMPACT_ATOMS: atom_id res chain seq x y z
N MET A 1 9.44 43.91 -10.45
CA MET A 1 10.16 42.88 -11.23
C MET A 1 11.05 42.02 -10.36
N LYS A 2 12.11 42.55 -9.70
CA LYS A 2 12.97 41.73 -8.81
C LYS A 2 12.23 41.04 -7.65
N ARG A 3 11.36 41.76 -6.94
CA ARG A 3 10.50 41.19 -5.88
C ARG A 3 9.57 40.08 -6.38
N THR A 4 8.97 40.30 -7.55
CA THR A 4 8.06 39.35 -8.19
C THR A 4 8.79 38.06 -8.61
N LEU A 5 10.02 38.19 -9.10
CA LEU A 5 10.88 37.06 -9.47
C LEU A 5 11.34 36.25 -8.25
N SER A 6 11.68 36.92 -7.15
CA SER A 6 12.07 36.26 -5.89
C SER A 6 10.94 35.44 -5.27
N LEU A 7 9.69 35.94 -5.34
CA LEU A 7 8.53 35.21 -4.83
C LEU A 7 8.24 33.95 -5.66
N PHE A 8 8.36 34.04 -6.98
CA PHE A 8 8.21 32.87 -7.86
C PHE A 8 9.29 31.82 -7.61
N ALA A 9 10.54 32.22 -7.41
CA ALA A 9 11.62 31.30 -7.08
C ALA A 9 11.38 30.59 -5.74
N ALA A 10 10.92 31.30 -4.71
CA ALA A 10 10.59 30.70 -3.42
C ALA A 10 9.43 29.70 -3.51
N ALA A 11 8.38 30.02 -4.27
CA ALA A 11 7.25 29.13 -4.49
C ALA A 11 7.67 27.85 -5.26
N ALA A 12 8.53 27.98 -6.28
CA ALA A 12 9.04 26.84 -7.03
C ALA A 12 9.86 25.88 -6.14
N VAL A 13 10.70 26.43 -5.25
CA VAL A 13 11.46 25.61 -4.29
C VAL A 13 10.53 24.89 -3.32
N ALA A 14 9.49 25.56 -2.80
CA ALA A 14 8.52 24.95 -1.89
C ALA A 14 7.77 23.77 -2.53
N VAL A 15 7.40 23.88 -3.82
CA VAL A 15 6.75 22.78 -4.56
C VAL A 15 7.73 21.62 -4.80
N ALA A 16 9.00 21.90 -5.07
CA ALA A 16 10.02 20.87 -5.33
C ALA A 16 10.31 19.98 -4.10
N ILE A 17 10.23 20.53 -2.88
CA ILE A 17 10.47 19.77 -1.63
C ILE A 17 9.22 19.11 -1.05
N ALA A 18 8.03 19.37 -1.60
CA ALA A 18 6.78 18.73 -1.17
C ALA A 18 6.77 17.20 -1.40
N GLY A 19 7.69 16.65 -2.19
CA GLY A 19 7.86 15.20 -2.35
C GLY A 19 8.32 14.49 -1.07
N CYS A 20 8.97 15.18 -0.13
CA CYS A 20 9.41 14.60 1.14
C CYS A 20 8.34 14.64 2.24
N SER A 21 7.19 15.25 2.01
CA SER A 21 6.12 15.36 3.01
C SER A 21 5.06 14.26 2.87
N GLU A 22 5.41 13.10 2.29
CA GLU A 22 4.48 11.97 2.28
C GLU A 22 4.19 11.51 3.71
N GLN A 23 2.95 11.09 3.94
CA GLN A 23 2.57 10.56 5.24
C GLN A 23 3.30 9.22 5.44
N PRO A 24 3.90 8.95 6.61
CA PRO A 24 4.60 7.70 6.86
C PRO A 24 3.68 6.51 6.56
N GLN A 25 4.09 5.61 5.66
CA GLN A 25 3.39 4.36 5.35
C GLN A 25 3.63 3.32 6.46
N THR A 26 3.43 3.74 7.71
CA THR A 26 3.58 2.87 8.88
C THR A 26 2.23 2.24 9.21
N ILE A 27 2.27 1.01 9.71
CA ILE A 27 1.08 0.26 10.14
C ILE A 27 0.19 1.10 11.09
N GLY A 28 0.80 1.88 11.99
CA GLY A 28 0.07 2.71 12.96
C GLY A 28 -0.78 3.84 12.36
N ASN A 29 -0.48 4.31 11.15
CA ASN A 29 -1.16 5.46 10.54
C ASN A 29 -2.27 5.07 9.54
N THR A 30 -2.59 3.77 9.45
CA THR A 30 -3.55 3.23 8.47
C THR A 30 -4.93 2.93 9.05
N GLY A 31 -5.11 3.09 10.37
CA GLY A 31 -6.30 2.59 11.08
C GLY A 31 -6.31 1.06 11.22
N TYR A 32 -5.17 0.40 11.03
CA TYR A 32 -4.98 -1.03 11.19
C TYR A 32 -5.27 -1.46 12.64
N LYS A 33 -6.21 -2.40 12.76
CA LYS A 33 -6.53 -3.12 14.00
C LYS A 33 -5.64 -4.34 14.09
N ALA A 34 -4.61 -4.30 14.94
CA ALA A 34 -3.64 -5.40 15.06
C ALA A 34 -4.25 -6.70 15.62
N ASP A 35 -5.39 -6.60 16.27
CA ASP A 35 -6.19 -7.67 16.83
C ASP A 35 -7.22 -8.26 15.84
N ALA A 36 -7.43 -7.61 14.69
CA ALA A 36 -8.36 -8.10 13.68
C ALA A 36 -7.74 -9.24 12.88
N ALA A 37 -8.54 -10.28 12.60
CA ALA A 37 -8.11 -11.36 11.73
C ALA A 37 -7.92 -10.82 10.30
N SER A 38 -6.81 -11.17 9.65
CA SER A 38 -6.41 -10.61 8.35
C SER A 38 -7.42 -10.85 7.22
N PHE A 39 -8.22 -11.92 7.29
CA PHE A 39 -9.30 -12.18 6.32
C PHE A 39 -10.52 -11.24 6.49
N GLN A 40 -10.63 -10.50 7.60
CA GLN A 40 -11.68 -9.49 7.78
C GLN A 40 -11.48 -8.30 6.82
N GLY A 41 -10.26 -8.11 6.32
CA GLY A 41 -9.93 -7.03 5.40
C GLY A 41 -9.73 -5.68 6.08
N THR A 42 -9.42 -4.66 5.28
CA THR A 42 -9.01 -3.33 5.75
C THR A 42 -10.11 -2.27 5.62
N GLY A 43 -11.27 -2.62 5.07
CA GLY A 43 -12.32 -1.65 4.71
C GLY A 43 -11.92 -0.69 3.58
N LYS A 44 -10.76 -0.92 2.93
CA LYS A 44 -10.25 -0.12 1.80
C LYS A 44 -10.54 -0.82 0.47
N PRO A 45 -10.60 -0.07 -0.66
CA PRO A 45 -10.82 -0.66 -1.98
C PRO A 45 -9.62 -1.45 -2.52
N TYR A 46 -8.49 -1.43 -1.81
CA TYR A 46 -7.26 -2.14 -2.19
C TYR A 46 -7.32 -3.59 -1.71
N ALA A 47 -7.95 -4.44 -2.52
CA ALA A 47 -8.08 -5.86 -2.29
C ALA A 47 -7.70 -6.64 -3.55
N ALA A 48 -7.28 -7.90 -3.39
CA ALA A 48 -7.04 -8.77 -4.54
C ALA A 48 -8.34 -8.90 -5.37
N PRO A 49 -8.29 -8.80 -6.70
CA PRO A 49 -9.48 -8.95 -7.54
C PRO A 49 -10.21 -10.26 -7.26
N GLY A 50 -11.55 -10.18 -7.16
CA GLY A 50 -12.41 -11.34 -6.91
C GLY A 50 -12.51 -11.79 -5.45
N TRP A 51 -11.61 -11.34 -4.56
CA TRP A 51 -11.70 -11.62 -3.13
C TRP A 51 -12.69 -10.68 -2.43
N LYS A 52 -13.46 -11.21 -1.48
CA LYS A 52 -14.45 -10.46 -0.68
C LYS A 52 -14.02 -10.39 0.78
N GLN A 53 -14.18 -9.23 1.41
CA GLN A 53 -13.86 -9.04 2.82
C GLN A 53 -14.68 -10.00 3.70
N GLY A 54 -14.04 -10.62 4.68
CA GLY A 54 -14.64 -11.62 5.56
C GLY A 54 -14.64 -13.04 5.01
N ASP A 55 -14.37 -13.24 3.71
CA ASP A 55 -14.29 -14.57 3.10
C ASP A 55 -12.94 -15.22 3.43
N LYS A 56 -12.92 -15.96 4.54
CA LYS A 56 -11.74 -16.67 5.04
C LYS A 56 -11.25 -17.75 4.07
N THR A 57 -12.16 -18.56 3.55
CA THR A 57 -11.78 -19.72 2.71
C THR A 57 -11.10 -19.27 1.42
N SER A 58 -11.66 -18.29 0.73
CA SER A 58 -11.02 -17.74 -0.47
C SER A 58 -9.71 -17.01 -0.12
N TRP A 59 -9.64 -16.30 1.02
CA TRP A 59 -8.40 -15.67 1.47
C TRP A 59 -7.26 -16.68 1.64
N GLU A 60 -7.52 -17.78 2.36
CA GLU A 60 -6.54 -18.85 2.59
C GLU A 60 -6.11 -19.52 1.28
N GLN A 61 -7.07 -19.75 0.37
CA GLN A 61 -6.78 -20.32 -0.94
C GLN A 61 -5.88 -19.40 -1.78
N HIS A 62 -6.16 -18.09 -1.80
CA HIS A 62 -5.30 -17.11 -2.48
C HIS A 62 -3.87 -17.14 -1.94
N LEU A 63 -3.69 -17.26 -0.61
CA LEU A 63 -2.37 -17.38 -0.01
C LEU A 63 -1.66 -18.67 -0.42
N LYS A 64 -2.36 -19.81 -0.36
CA LYS A 64 -1.81 -21.10 -0.78
C LYS A 64 -1.32 -21.04 -2.22
N THR A 65 -2.13 -20.53 -3.13
CA THR A 65 -1.75 -20.37 -4.54
C THR A 65 -0.54 -19.47 -4.70
N ARG A 66 -0.47 -18.33 -3.99
CA ARG A 66 0.69 -17.42 -4.04
C ARG A 66 1.97 -18.10 -3.57
N THR A 67 1.91 -18.83 -2.45
CA THR A 67 3.07 -19.55 -1.92
C THR A 67 3.55 -20.61 -2.89
N GLN A 68 2.66 -21.45 -3.41
CA GLN A 68 3.06 -22.58 -4.26
C GLN A 68 3.50 -22.17 -5.67
N ASN A 69 2.85 -21.18 -6.27
CA ASN A 69 3.07 -20.85 -7.68
C ASN A 69 3.91 -19.59 -7.89
N GLY A 70 4.03 -18.74 -6.88
CA GLY A 70 4.76 -17.47 -6.98
C GLY A 70 6.10 -17.49 -6.26
N GLN A 71 6.10 -17.95 -5.00
CA GLN A 71 7.23 -17.79 -4.08
C GLN A 71 8.04 -19.07 -3.87
N ASN A 72 7.48 -20.22 -4.23
CA ASN A 72 8.18 -21.49 -4.13
C ASN A 72 8.92 -21.78 -5.44
N ASP A 73 10.24 -21.62 -5.47
CA ASP A 73 11.03 -21.90 -6.67
C ASP A 73 11.23 -23.40 -6.91
N TYR A 74 11.05 -24.25 -5.90
CA TYR A 74 11.14 -25.71 -6.04
C TYR A 74 10.06 -26.29 -6.96
N THR A 75 8.92 -25.60 -7.13
CA THR A 75 7.83 -26.04 -8.03
C THR A 75 8.12 -25.75 -9.50
N LYS A 76 9.18 -24.99 -9.83
CA LYS A 76 9.52 -24.61 -11.21
C LYS A 76 10.55 -25.54 -11.87
N VAL A 77 11.23 -26.37 -11.07
CA VAL A 77 12.37 -27.20 -11.50
C VAL A 77 12.04 -28.69 -11.63
N ASN A 78 10.79 -29.07 -11.34
CA ASN A 78 10.29 -30.44 -11.39
C ASN A 78 9.20 -30.55 -12.46
#